data_AF-A0A1W5CSM9-F1
#
_entry.id   AF-A0A1W5CSM9-F1
#
_cell.length_a   1.000
_cell.length_b   1.000
_cell.length_c   1.000
_cell.angle_alpha   90.00
_cell.angle_beta   90.00
_cell.angle_gamma   90.00
#
_symmetry.space_group_name_H-M   'P 1'
#
loop_
_entity.id
_entity.type
_entity.pdbx_description
1 polymer ?
#
loop_
_entity_poly.entity_id
_entity_poly.type
_entity_poly.pdbx_seq_one_letter_code
_entity_poly.pdbx_strand_id
1 'polypeptide(L)'
;MVSNMLELRDPSGGLLAKKVETTLRKMIEGGPTVVINQDQIADTSFLKLLAELLVKLDAETPEEVLPTTTKAGSKVIEVRDTVHLRFVTELLTSILRAVGQPLNIPRIYKHTRDDVLWKNALKPWRRSPLWLSLRIALQTNLMHNDDEKPHLKLAGPESVEGGLEGHIRLYLADLKLWVHNSLNDWLHANIECKDACTALAEIIDTYKSAASSAYLDMPEDISLMILTSMDLWVALDKCAMQHYPLLQDYDPDFPPSLFKPLLLPRKAQMERLFRVEQYRAMRRKASIPGLPSIFQSVNTEKNFAVMYFQQWPHHQKLRWDIEAEATNEQSQKVSELAEKRQRYDKLTKQSEGMSCQYTSQWKRCRQVSRHSGFYEKCLLKSNAEGLIIEVHEWPLPTGNLEAKAAVFELDVPLIISKWRDTTYGILVDILSVERDAQTRHGGSGKRQAVYSLHSYAGTQNYFKSQAGQIQLTSTTKPFVVSHYQYKEVSQANKTNTCVNNGLTYSLYDSKRMRWTKELLNCCDVCEKCPPKLPAAPYGRLQYAVNNTIYTSNEVIASQIEGSEALTLYEFYAFGTLRTGHRLQWWNIACELTARVLDFNCHETHALLTQAA
;
A
#
# COMPACT_ATOMS: atom_id res chain seq x y z
N MET A 1 5.22 56.33 4.21
CA MET A 1 6.26 55.85 3.26
C MET A 1 7.44 56.80 3.38
N VAL A 2 8.61 56.33 3.81
CA VAL A 2 9.85 57.10 3.65
C VAL A 2 10.51 56.54 2.39
N SER A 3 10.70 57.37 1.37
CA SER A 3 11.30 56.98 0.10
C SER A 3 12.70 57.60 0.03
N ASN A 4 13.74 56.77 0.09
CA ASN A 4 15.09 57.21 -0.21
C ASN A 4 15.37 56.96 -1.69
N MET A 5 15.84 57.99 -2.38
CA MET A 5 16.10 57.96 -3.82
C MET A 5 17.62 58.01 -4.04
N LEU A 6 18.18 56.95 -4.63
CA LEU A 6 19.60 56.86 -5.00
C LEU A 6 19.71 56.82 -6.53
N GLU A 7 20.43 57.77 -7.11
CA GLU A 7 20.71 57.84 -8.55
C GLU A 7 22.18 57.49 -8.82
N LEU A 8 22.42 56.46 -9.62
CA LEU A 8 23.72 56.12 -10.18
C LEU A 8 23.80 56.71 -11.59
N ARG A 9 24.79 57.56 -11.84
CA ARG A 9 25.04 58.20 -13.13
C ARG A 9 26.39 57.77 -13.70
N ASP A 10 26.49 57.75 -15.02
CA ASP A 10 27.76 57.60 -15.72
C ASP A 10 28.58 58.90 -15.66
N PRO A 11 29.88 58.87 -16.04
CA PRO A 11 30.73 60.06 -16.04
C PRO A 11 30.28 61.18 -17.00
N SER A 12 29.41 60.88 -17.97
CA SER A 12 28.77 61.86 -18.86
C SER A 12 27.46 62.44 -18.31
N GLY A 13 27.06 62.05 -17.09
CA GLY A 13 25.85 62.52 -16.41
C GLY A 13 24.58 61.74 -16.77
N GLY A 14 24.68 60.70 -17.60
CA GLY A 14 23.59 59.81 -18.00
C GLY A 14 23.16 58.90 -16.85
N LEU A 15 21.84 58.74 -16.64
CA LEU A 15 21.30 57.92 -15.56
C LEU A 15 21.51 56.42 -15.86
N LEU A 16 22.38 55.75 -15.10
CA LEU A 16 22.67 54.32 -15.26
C LEU A 16 21.64 53.45 -14.52
N ALA A 17 21.28 53.82 -13.30
CA ALA A 17 20.27 53.14 -12.50
C ALA A 17 19.66 54.09 -11.47
N LYS A 18 18.35 54.01 -11.28
CA LYS A 18 17.62 54.73 -10.21
C LYS A 18 17.05 53.69 -9.27
N LYS A 19 17.45 53.74 -8.00
CA LYS A 19 16.93 52.89 -6.93
C LYS A 19 15.97 53.71 -6.08
N VAL A 20 14.71 53.27 -6.03
CA VAL A 20 13.70 53.81 -5.11
C VAL A 20 13.45 52.73 -4.06
N GLU A 21 13.94 52.95 -2.85
CA GLU A 21 13.68 52.05 -1.73
C GLU A 21 12.35 52.44 -1.08
N THR A 22 11.34 51.57 -1.19
CA THR A 22 10.10 51.71 -0.42
C THR A 22 10.04 50.63 0.64
N THR A 23 10.03 51.06 1.91
CA THR A 23 9.87 50.13 3.03
C THR A 23 8.39 50.01 3.36
N LEU A 24 7.78 48.85 3.07
CA LEU A 24 6.45 48.50 3.55
C LEU A 24 6.60 47.66 4.83
N ARG A 25 6.09 48.15 5.95
CA ARG A 25 5.83 47.29 7.12
C ARG A 25 4.56 46.50 6.81
N LYS A 26 4.69 45.22 6.49
CA LYS A 26 3.53 44.33 6.39
C LYS A 26 3.38 43.57 7.72
N MET A 27 2.16 43.57 8.26
CA MET A 27 1.79 42.67 9.34
C MET A 27 1.61 41.29 8.71
N ILE A 28 2.35 40.27 9.16
CA ILE A 28 2.38 38.97 8.46
C ILE A 28 1.94 37.82 9.37
N GLU A 29 1.92 38.00 10.69
CA GLU A 29 1.26 37.05 11.59
C GLU A 29 0.48 37.72 12.72
N GLY A 30 -0.69 37.15 13.00
CA GLY A 30 -1.69 37.71 13.91
C GLY A 30 -2.63 38.72 13.24
N GLY A 31 -3.00 38.50 11.97
CA GLY A 31 -4.23 39.09 11.43
C GLY A 31 -5.38 38.88 12.44
N PRO A 32 -6.46 39.69 12.41
CA PRO A 32 -7.33 39.78 13.57
C PRO A 32 -7.85 38.41 14.01
N THR A 33 -7.41 37.97 15.19
CA THR A 33 -7.73 36.64 15.71
C THR A 33 -9.15 36.67 16.26
N VAL A 34 -9.92 35.63 15.95
CA VAL A 34 -11.30 35.50 16.40
C VAL A 34 -11.46 34.13 17.05
N VAL A 35 -11.96 34.11 18.27
CA VAL A 35 -12.37 32.90 18.96
C VAL A 35 -13.83 32.64 18.61
N ILE A 36 -14.14 31.45 18.11
CA ILE A 36 -15.50 31.03 17.77
C ILE A 36 -15.86 29.88 18.71
N ASN A 37 -17.11 29.83 19.17
CA ASN A 37 -17.57 28.77 20.04
C ASN A 37 -17.55 27.42 19.29
N GLN A 38 -17.19 26.33 20.00
CA GLN A 38 -17.06 25.00 19.42
C GLN A 38 -18.39 24.53 18.79
N ASP A 39 -19.53 24.85 19.41
CA ASP A 39 -20.85 24.49 18.88
C ASP A 39 -21.17 25.17 17.53
N GLN A 40 -20.67 26.39 17.32
CA GLN A 40 -20.84 27.12 16.06
C GLN A 40 -19.87 26.64 14.98
N ILE A 41 -18.65 26.25 15.35
CA ILE A 41 -17.70 25.62 14.42
C ILE A 41 -18.21 24.24 13.99
N ALA A 42 -18.87 23.50 14.87
CA ALA A 42 -19.41 22.18 14.58
C ALA A 42 -20.70 22.21 13.72
N ASP A 43 -21.31 23.37 13.51
CA ASP A 43 -22.48 23.51 12.63
C ASP A 43 -22.10 23.22 11.17
N THR A 44 -22.69 22.17 10.61
CA THR A 44 -22.46 21.71 9.24
C THR A 44 -22.84 22.76 8.21
N SER A 45 -23.84 23.60 8.48
CA SER A 45 -24.24 24.69 7.58
C SER A 45 -23.17 25.78 7.52
N PHE A 46 -22.62 26.16 8.68
CA PHE A 46 -21.53 27.11 8.78
C PHE A 46 -20.25 26.60 8.09
N LEU A 47 -19.85 25.35 8.35
CA LEU A 47 -18.66 24.74 7.73
C LEU A 47 -18.78 24.66 6.21
N LYS A 48 -19.95 24.28 5.68
CA LYS A 48 -20.20 24.22 4.24
C LYS A 48 -20.05 25.60 3.59
N LEU A 49 -20.71 26.63 4.14
CA LEU A 49 -20.63 28.00 3.61
C LEU A 49 -19.21 28.57 3.70
N LEU A 50 -18.50 28.28 4.79
CA LEU A 50 -17.11 28.71 4.97
C LEU A 50 -16.19 28.04 3.95
N ALA A 51 -16.34 26.73 3.72
CA ALA A 51 -15.58 25.99 2.73
C ALA A 51 -15.86 26.49 1.31
N GLU A 52 -17.13 26.68 0.94
CA GLU A 52 -17.54 27.25 -0.35
C GLU A 52 -16.96 28.65 -0.57
N LEU A 53 -16.98 29.51 0.45
CA LEU A 53 -16.37 30.84 0.40
C LEU A 53 -14.87 30.76 0.15
N LEU A 54 -14.15 29.90 0.86
CA LEU A 54 -12.70 29.73 0.69
C LEU A 54 -12.35 29.20 -0.70
N VAL A 55 -13.09 28.19 -1.18
CA VAL A 55 -12.93 27.66 -2.55
C VAL A 55 -13.17 28.75 -3.59
N LYS A 56 -14.19 29.58 -3.40
CA LYS A 56 -14.49 30.68 -4.32
C LYS A 56 -13.42 31.76 -4.31
N LEU A 57 -12.89 32.11 -3.12
CA LEU A 57 -11.80 33.08 -2.99
C LEU A 57 -10.47 32.60 -3.59
N ASP A 58 -10.25 31.28 -3.64
CA ASP A 58 -9.09 30.67 -4.29
C ASP A 58 -9.26 30.62 -5.82
N ALA A 59 -10.45 30.24 -6.30
CA ALA A 59 -10.72 30.07 -7.73
C ALA A 59 -10.96 31.38 -8.49
N GLU A 60 -11.49 32.42 -7.83
CA GLU A 60 -11.91 33.66 -8.46
C GLU A 60 -11.17 34.87 -7.84
N THR A 61 -10.50 35.67 -8.67
CA THR A 61 -9.94 36.96 -8.25
C THR A 61 -10.82 38.10 -8.79
N PRO A 62 -11.61 38.79 -7.94
CA PRO A 62 -12.45 39.89 -8.40
C PRO A 62 -11.62 41.07 -8.95
N GLU A 63 -12.08 41.72 -10.03
CA GLU A 63 -11.36 42.86 -10.63
C GLU A 63 -11.14 44.01 -9.64
N GLU A 64 -12.04 44.14 -8.68
CA GLU A 64 -12.04 45.11 -7.60
C GLU A 64 -10.80 45.07 -6.67
N VAL A 65 -10.10 43.94 -6.60
CA VAL A 65 -8.86 43.78 -5.82
C VAL A 65 -7.60 43.85 -6.69
N LEU A 66 -7.78 43.96 -8.00
CA LEU A 66 -6.68 44.21 -8.91
C LEU A 66 -6.28 45.69 -8.80
N PRO A 67 -5.00 45.98 -8.53
CA PRO A 67 -4.52 47.35 -8.50
C PRO A 67 -4.73 47.99 -9.88
N THR A 68 -5.09 49.28 -9.93
CA THR A 68 -5.28 50.03 -11.18
C THR A 68 -4.37 51.24 -11.21
N THR A 69 -3.90 51.59 -12.40
CA THR A 69 -3.10 52.79 -12.66
C THR A 69 -3.75 53.63 -13.74
N THR A 70 -3.51 54.94 -13.73
CA THR A 70 -4.00 55.84 -14.79
C THR A 70 -2.90 56.05 -15.81
N LYS A 71 -3.15 55.63 -17.06
CA LYS A 71 -2.24 55.83 -18.19
C LYS A 71 -2.96 56.60 -19.29
N ALA A 72 -2.38 57.73 -19.71
CA ALA A 72 -2.95 58.59 -20.76
C ALA A 72 -4.45 58.94 -20.55
N GLY A 73 -4.85 59.19 -19.30
CA GLY A 73 -6.24 59.53 -18.94
C GLY A 73 -7.19 58.33 -18.73
N SER A 74 -6.77 57.10 -19.06
CA SER A 74 -7.58 55.88 -18.89
C SER A 74 -7.09 55.03 -17.71
N LYS A 75 -8.02 54.46 -16.94
CA LYS A 75 -7.70 53.47 -15.89
C LYS A 75 -7.41 52.12 -16.53
N VAL A 76 -6.26 51.54 -16.19
CA VAL A 76 -5.81 50.23 -16.68
C VAL A 76 -5.36 49.40 -15.48
N ILE A 77 -5.58 48.09 -15.53
CA ILE A 77 -5.10 47.15 -14.51
C ILE A 77 -3.57 47.24 -14.42
N GLU A 78 -3.07 47.47 -13.21
CA GLU A 78 -1.66 47.55 -12.88
C GLU A 78 -1.12 46.15 -12.56
N VAL A 79 -0.80 45.40 -13.62
CA VAL A 79 -0.22 44.05 -13.54
C VAL A 79 1.13 43.96 -12.81
N ARG A 80 1.73 45.11 -12.43
CA ARG A 80 3.01 45.16 -11.69
C ARG A 80 2.83 45.12 -10.17
N ASP A 81 1.62 45.34 -9.68
CA ASP A 81 1.33 45.34 -8.25
C ASP A 81 0.59 44.08 -7.78
N THR A 82 0.65 43.78 -6.48
CA THR A 82 0.05 42.57 -5.91
C THR A 82 -1.44 42.75 -5.70
N VAL A 83 -2.22 41.68 -5.94
CA VAL A 83 -3.65 41.62 -5.63
C VAL A 83 -3.88 41.99 -4.17
N HIS A 84 -4.83 42.88 -3.91
CA HIS A 84 -5.14 43.30 -2.54
C HIS A 84 -5.83 42.16 -1.78
N LEU A 85 -5.27 41.77 -0.64
CA LEU A 85 -5.75 40.63 0.17
C LEU A 85 -7.03 40.93 0.99
N ARG A 86 -7.78 41.99 0.68
CA ARG A 86 -8.87 42.48 1.56
C ARG A 86 -9.97 41.45 1.76
N PHE A 87 -10.24 40.59 0.78
CA PHE A 87 -11.26 39.55 0.96
C PHE A 87 -10.83 38.49 1.98
N VAL A 88 -9.53 38.27 2.15
CA VAL A 88 -8.99 37.35 3.17
C VAL A 88 -8.77 38.07 4.49
N THR A 89 -8.19 39.28 4.47
CA THR A 89 -7.79 40.00 5.70
C THR A 89 -8.90 40.84 6.31
N GLU A 90 -9.94 41.19 5.55
CA GLU A 90 -11.03 42.07 6.00
C GLU A 90 -12.38 41.36 5.91
N LEU A 91 -12.79 40.85 4.74
CA LEU A 91 -14.11 40.20 4.57
C LEU A 91 -14.21 38.92 5.40
N LEU A 92 -13.33 37.94 5.16
CA LEU A 92 -13.32 36.69 5.92
C LEU A 92 -13.19 36.95 7.42
N THR A 93 -12.29 37.85 7.82
CA THR A 93 -12.13 38.21 9.22
C THR A 93 -13.37 38.89 9.81
N SER A 94 -14.10 39.69 9.02
CA SER A 94 -15.36 40.32 9.47
C SER A 94 -16.49 39.30 9.62
N ILE A 95 -16.56 38.31 8.72
CA ILE A 95 -17.49 37.18 8.83
C ILE A 95 -17.18 36.39 10.10
N LEU A 96 -15.91 36.03 10.32
CA LEU A 96 -15.51 35.30 11.52
C LEU A 96 -15.81 36.12 12.79
N ARG A 97 -15.54 37.43 12.79
CA ARG A 97 -15.89 38.34 13.91
C ARG A 97 -17.39 38.47 14.17
N ALA A 98 -18.23 38.31 13.16
CA ALA A 98 -19.68 38.34 13.36
C ALA A 98 -20.18 37.10 14.09
N VAL A 99 -19.46 35.97 13.95
CA VAL A 99 -19.81 34.69 14.57
C VAL A 99 -19.06 34.46 15.88
N GLY A 100 -17.87 35.06 16.05
CA GLY A 100 -17.03 34.89 17.24
C GLY A 100 -16.68 36.19 17.97
N GLN A 101 -15.63 36.15 18.79
CA GLN A 101 -15.12 37.29 19.55
C GLN A 101 -13.64 37.56 19.22
N PRO A 102 -13.24 38.84 19.07
CA PRO A 102 -11.86 39.17 18.77
C PRO A 102 -10.95 38.84 19.96
N LEU A 103 -9.80 38.21 19.69
CA LEU A 103 -8.77 37.90 20.66
C LEU A 103 -7.50 38.69 20.36
N ASN A 104 -6.89 39.28 21.39
CA ASN A 104 -5.66 40.03 21.25
C ASN A 104 -4.47 39.16 21.67
N ILE A 105 -3.75 38.63 20.68
CA ILE A 105 -2.54 37.83 20.88
C ILE A 105 -1.27 38.64 20.51
N PRO A 106 -0.09 38.31 21.07
CA PRO A 106 1.18 38.90 20.66
C PRO A 106 1.39 38.77 19.14
N ARG A 107 1.76 39.88 18.48
CA ARG A 107 1.89 39.95 17.01
C ARG A 107 3.34 40.07 16.56
N ILE A 108 3.64 39.48 15.41
CA ILE A 108 4.96 39.57 14.77
C ILE A 108 4.89 40.56 13.60
N TYR A 109 5.74 41.58 13.65
CA TYR A 109 5.91 42.55 12.57
C TYR A 109 7.19 42.26 11.81
N LYS A 110 7.10 42.14 10.47
CA LYS A 110 8.28 41.99 9.62
C LYS A 110 8.31 43.07 8.54
N HIS A 111 9.52 43.51 8.24
CA HIS A 111 9.78 44.43 7.15
C HIS A 111 9.88 43.67 5.83
N THR A 112 8.95 43.90 4.93
CA THR A 112 9.03 43.47 3.54
C THR A 112 9.65 44.60 2.72
N ARG A 113 10.82 44.33 2.11
CA ARG A 113 11.50 45.27 1.22
C ARG A 113 11.13 44.93 -0.22
N ASP A 114 10.68 45.95 -0.96
CA ASP A 114 10.42 45.88 -2.39
C ASP A 114 11.43 46.81 -3.08
N ASP A 115 12.20 46.28 -4.04
CA ASP A 115 13.22 47.02 -4.78
C ASP A 115 12.78 47.17 -6.25
N VAL A 116 12.68 48.42 -6.72
CA VAL A 116 12.32 48.73 -8.12
C VAL A 116 13.58 49.12 -8.89
N LEU A 117 14.03 48.27 -9.82
CA LEU A 117 15.15 48.56 -10.73
C LEU A 117 14.61 49.21 -12.01
N TRP A 118 14.92 50.48 -12.25
CA TRP A 118 14.22 51.31 -13.24
C TRP A 118 14.70 51.15 -14.72
N LYS A 119 15.68 50.29 -15.03
CA LYS A 119 16.17 50.10 -16.42
C LYS A 119 15.52 48.86 -17.05
N ASN A 120 14.51 49.06 -17.91
CA ASN A 120 13.85 48.01 -18.71
C ASN A 120 13.29 46.81 -17.92
N ALA A 121 12.84 46.98 -16.67
CA ALA A 121 12.22 45.90 -15.89
C ALA A 121 10.69 46.01 -15.84
N LEU A 122 9.98 44.94 -16.22
CA LEU A 122 8.51 44.90 -16.23
C LEU A 122 7.92 44.77 -14.81
N LYS A 123 8.55 43.99 -13.92
CA LYS A 123 8.09 43.75 -12.54
C LYS A 123 9.16 44.17 -11.51
N PRO A 124 8.77 44.70 -10.34
CA PRO A 124 9.71 45.01 -9.26
C PRO A 124 10.29 43.72 -8.64
N TRP A 125 11.50 43.80 -8.09
CA TRP A 125 12.09 42.69 -7.35
C TRP A 125 11.48 42.65 -5.95
N ARG A 126 10.83 41.52 -5.62
CA ARG A 126 10.16 41.31 -4.34
C ARG A 126 10.79 40.13 -3.64
N ARG A 127 10.90 40.20 -2.31
CA ARG A 127 11.31 39.03 -1.52
C ARG A 127 10.23 37.95 -1.59
N SER A 128 10.66 36.70 -1.75
CA SER A 128 9.77 35.54 -1.86
C SER A 128 8.79 35.49 -0.68
N PRO A 129 7.46 35.42 -0.93
CA PRO A 129 6.46 35.20 0.11
C PRO A 129 6.71 33.90 0.89
N LEU A 130 7.21 32.86 0.22
CA LEU A 130 7.58 31.59 0.84
C LEU A 130 8.71 31.76 1.86
N TRP A 131 9.75 32.53 1.51
CA TRP A 131 10.85 32.85 2.44
C TRP A 131 10.36 33.60 3.68
N LEU A 132 9.39 34.49 3.49
CA LEU A 132 8.76 35.19 4.59
C LEU A 132 7.96 34.23 5.47
N SER A 133 7.15 33.35 4.88
CA SER A 133 6.41 32.30 5.59
C SER A 133 7.35 31.37 6.36
N LEU A 134 8.46 30.94 5.78
CA LEU A 134 9.45 30.07 6.42
C LEU A 134 10.11 30.74 7.63
N ARG A 135 10.51 32.02 7.50
CA ARG A 135 11.09 32.79 8.62
C ARG A 135 10.09 33.03 9.75
N ILE A 136 8.83 33.18 9.39
CA ILE A 136 7.74 33.40 10.32
C ILE A 136 7.42 32.10 11.05
N ALA A 137 7.26 30.99 10.32
CA ALA A 137 7.10 29.65 10.89
C ALA A 137 8.26 29.29 11.81
N LEU A 138 9.52 29.52 11.40
CA LEU A 138 10.68 29.31 12.27
C LEU A 138 10.60 30.18 13.52
N GLN A 139 10.24 31.47 13.39
CA GLN A 139 10.13 32.34 14.55
C GLN A 139 8.99 31.95 15.49
N THR A 140 7.82 31.54 14.99
CA THR A 140 6.70 31.12 15.86
C THR A 140 6.95 29.80 16.54
N ASN A 141 7.50 28.82 15.82
CA ASN A 141 7.79 27.51 16.38
C ASN A 141 8.98 27.55 17.35
N LEU A 142 9.94 28.47 17.17
CA LEU A 142 11.08 28.63 18.08
C LEU A 142 10.79 29.58 19.26
N MET A 143 9.70 30.36 19.22
CA MET A 143 9.29 31.26 20.32
C MET A 143 8.14 30.72 21.17
N HIS A 144 7.46 29.63 20.76
CA HIS A 144 6.53 28.90 21.63
C HIS A 144 7.30 27.90 22.51
N ASN A 145 7.65 28.35 23.73
CA ASN A 145 7.91 27.43 24.84
C ASN A 145 6.57 27.10 25.50
N ASP A 146 6.26 25.81 25.54
CA ASP A 146 5.31 25.05 26.39
C ASP A 146 3.92 25.64 26.73
N ASP A 147 2.92 24.74 26.71
CA ASP A 147 1.53 24.91 27.17
C ASP A 147 0.53 25.56 26.19
N GLU A 148 0.00 24.80 25.23
CA GLU A 148 -1.46 24.73 24.94
C GLU A 148 -1.77 23.67 23.86
N LYS A 149 -2.67 22.72 24.18
CA LYS A 149 -3.19 21.70 23.26
C LYS A 149 -4.39 22.28 22.49
N PRO A 150 -4.48 22.13 21.15
CA PRO A 150 -5.72 22.45 20.45
C PRO A 150 -6.71 21.28 20.60
N HIS A 151 -7.82 21.57 21.30
CA HIS A 151 -9.00 20.72 21.37
C HIS A 151 -9.82 20.88 20.07
N LEU A 152 -9.95 19.80 19.29
CA LEU A 152 -11.02 19.68 18.30
C LEU A 152 -11.56 18.25 18.31
N LYS A 153 -12.75 18.08 18.88
CA LYS A 153 -13.61 16.90 18.68
C LYS A 153 -14.70 17.30 17.70
N LEU A 154 -14.88 16.55 16.63
CA LEU A 154 -16.01 16.67 15.71
C LEU A 154 -16.79 15.34 15.64
N ALA A 155 -18.10 15.49 15.51
CA ALA A 155 -19.14 14.48 15.59
C ALA A 155 -19.29 13.66 14.30
N GLY A 156 -19.96 12.51 14.41
CA GLY A 156 -20.14 11.51 13.35
C GLY A 156 -21.06 11.91 12.18
N PRO A 157 -21.19 11.04 11.17
CA PRO A 157 -21.64 11.42 9.84
C PRO A 157 -23.17 11.45 9.72
N GLU A 158 -23.72 12.57 9.25
CA GLU A 158 -24.99 12.58 8.52
C GLU A 158 -24.77 13.06 7.08
N SER A 159 -25.33 12.28 6.17
CA SER A 159 -25.21 12.29 4.72
C SER A 159 -25.70 13.58 4.05
N VAL A 160 -24.85 14.19 3.22
CA VAL A 160 -25.27 15.18 2.20
C VAL A 160 -24.48 14.96 0.90
N GLU A 161 -25.22 14.70 -0.18
CA GLU A 161 -24.70 14.47 -1.54
C GLU A 161 -24.21 15.77 -2.20
N GLY A 162 -23.02 15.74 -2.80
CA GLY A 162 -22.54 16.75 -3.76
C GLY A 162 -21.03 16.98 -3.73
N GLY A 163 -20.27 16.36 -4.63
CA GLY A 163 -18.83 16.58 -4.84
C GLY A 163 -17.94 15.38 -4.49
N LEU A 164 -18.09 14.26 -5.21
CA LEU A 164 -17.56 12.93 -4.85
C LEU A 164 -16.07 12.90 -4.45
N GLU A 165 -15.22 13.74 -5.05
CA GLU A 165 -13.77 13.74 -4.84
C GLU A 165 -13.32 14.56 -3.61
N GLY A 166 -14.02 15.67 -3.30
CA GLY A 166 -13.79 16.47 -2.09
C GLY A 166 -14.24 15.75 -0.83
N HIS A 167 -15.36 15.03 -0.91
CA HIS A 167 -15.89 14.23 0.21
C HIS A 167 -14.95 13.12 0.65
N ILE A 168 -14.31 12.42 -0.30
CA ILE A 168 -13.37 11.34 0.02
C ILE A 168 -12.20 11.88 0.86
N ARG A 169 -11.62 13.03 0.51
CA ARG A 169 -10.50 13.61 1.27
C ARG A 169 -10.89 14.03 2.68
N LEU A 170 -12.11 14.54 2.86
CA LEU A 170 -12.64 14.87 4.19
C LEU A 170 -12.80 13.61 5.05
N TYR A 171 -13.43 12.55 4.52
CA TYR A 171 -13.55 11.27 5.25
C TYR A 171 -12.19 10.66 5.62
N LEU A 172 -11.21 10.75 4.73
CA LEU A 172 -9.86 10.27 5.01
C LEU A 172 -9.18 11.14 6.09
N ALA A 173 -9.43 12.45 6.11
CA ALA A 173 -8.93 13.35 7.15
C ALA A 173 -9.59 13.06 8.52
N ASP A 174 -10.89 12.80 8.54
CA ASP A 174 -11.63 12.44 9.75
C ASP A 174 -11.12 11.13 10.34
N LEU A 175 -10.89 10.11 9.50
CA LEU A 175 -10.31 8.84 9.96
C LEU A 175 -8.89 9.05 10.50
N LYS A 176 -8.05 9.84 9.81
CA LYS A 176 -6.69 10.20 10.30
C LYS A 176 -6.76 10.88 11.68
N LEU A 177 -7.73 11.78 11.89
CA LEU A 177 -7.94 12.48 13.14
C LEU A 177 -8.44 11.54 14.24
N TRP A 178 -9.39 10.66 13.93
CA TRP A 178 -9.90 9.64 14.86
C TRP A 178 -8.79 8.67 15.27
N VAL A 179 -7.95 8.22 14.34
CA VAL A 179 -6.79 7.37 14.65
C VAL A 179 -5.83 8.07 15.61
N HIS A 180 -5.58 9.36 15.40
CA HIS A 180 -4.71 10.14 16.27
C HIS A 180 -5.28 10.31 17.69
N ASN A 181 -6.57 10.61 17.80
CA ASN A 181 -7.18 11.06 19.05
C ASN A 181 -7.88 9.96 19.85
N SER A 182 -8.34 8.88 19.21
CA SER A 182 -9.34 7.98 19.82
C SER A 182 -9.04 6.49 19.63
N LEU A 183 -8.10 6.10 18.75
CA LEU A 183 -7.79 4.68 18.52
C LEU A 183 -7.33 3.95 19.78
N ASN A 184 -6.50 4.58 20.62
CA ASN A 184 -6.01 3.94 21.84
C ASN A 184 -7.14 3.72 22.87
N ASP A 185 -8.00 4.71 23.09
CA ASP A 185 -9.13 4.59 24.00
C ASP A 185 -10.13 3.53 23.50
N TRP A 186 -10.41 3.54 22.20
CA TRP A 186 -11.23 2.52 21.56
C TRP A 186 -10.62 1.13 21.69
N LEU A 187 -9.31 0.99 21.48
CA LEU A 187 -8.60 -0.28 21.64
C LEU A 187 -8.70 -0.79 23.07
N HIS A 188 -8.46 0.06 24.08
CA HIS A 188 -8.59 -0.34 25.48
C HIS A 188 -9.99 -0.85 25.83
N ALA A 189 -11.04 -0.25 25.26
CA ALA A 189 -12.41 -0.70 25.47
C ALA A 189 -12.78 -1.98 24.70
N ASN A 190 -12.09 -2.29 23.59
CA ASN A 190 -12.49 -3.36 22.65
C ASN A 190 -11.45 -4.47 22.48
N ILE A 191 -10.35 -4.49 23.22
CA ILE A 191 -9.25 -5.44 23.04
C ILE A 191 -9.66 -6.91 23.23
N GLU A 192 -10.68 -7.17 24.06
CA GLU A 192 -11.23 -8.51 24.30
C GLU A 192 -12.41 -8.85 23.37
N CYS A 193 -12.86 -7.91 22.54
CA CYS A 193 -13.96 -8.11 21.62
C CYS A 193 -13.49 -8.87 20.38
N LYS A 194 -14.10 -10.03 20.12
CA LYS A 194 -13.76 -10.88 18.96
C LYS A 194 -13.95 -10.18 17.61
N ASP A 195 -14.93 -9.28 17.53
CA ASP A 195 -15.25 -8.55 16.29
C ASP A 195 -14.30 -7.37 16.03
N ALA A 196 -13.52 -6.94 17.03
CA ALA A 196 -12.59 -5.82 16.90
C ALA A 196 -11.54 -6.06 15.80
N CYS A 197 -11.02 -7.29 15.69
CA CYS A 197 -10.07 -7.64 14.63
C CYS A 197 -10.69 -7.56 13.24
N THR A 198 -11.94 -7.98 13.08
CA THR A 198 -12.67 -7.89 11.81
C THR A 198 -12.92 -6.43 11.43
N ALA A 199 -13.41 -5.61 12.37
CA ALA A 199 -13.67 -4.20 12.15
C ALA A 199 -12.39 -3.43 11.78
N LEU A 200 -11.27 -3.68 12.47
CA LEU A 200 -9.98 -3.06 12.14
C LEU A 200 -9.47 -3.47 10.76
N ALA A 201 -9.58 -4.75 10.40
CA ALA A 201 -9.19 -5.24 9.08
C ALA A 201 -10.01 -4.56 7.96
N GLU A 202 -11.32 -4.45 8.14
CA GLU A 202 -12.23 -3.79 7.18
C GLU A 202 -11.94 -2.29 7.04
N ILE A 203 -11.66 -1.60 8.14
CA ILE A 203 -11.27 -0.18 8.12
C ILE A 203 -9.94 0.00 7.38
N ILE A 204 -8.94 -0.87 7.62
CA ILE A 204 -7.65 -0.80 6.92
C ILE A 204 -7.84 -0.99 5.42
N ASP A 205 -8.60 -2.00 5.00
CA ASP A 205 -8.83 -2.28 3.58
C ASP A 205 -9.61 -1.17 2.87
N THR A 206 -10.64 -0.63 3.53
CA THR A 206 -11.44 0.50 3.01
C THR A 206 -10.59 1.76 2.90
N TYR A 207 -9.84 2.09 3.97
CA TYR A 207 -8.96 3.26 4.00
C TYR A 207 -7.90 3.19 2.92
N LYS A 208 -7.19 2.07 2.84
CA LYS A 208 -6.16 1.83 1.82
C LYS A 208 -6.72 2.00 0.41
N SER A 209 -7.88 1.41 0.13
CA SER A 209 -8.49 1.47 -1.21
C SER A 209 -8.85 2.90 -1.60
N ALA A 210 -9.46 3.67 -0.69
CA ALA A 210 -9.83 5.06 -0.92
C ALA A 210 -8.62 6.02 -0.95
N ALA A 211 -7.66 5.83 -0.05
CA ALA A 211 -6.45 6.64 0.08
C ALA A 211 -5.48 6.45 -1.10
N SER A 212 -5.32 5.22 -1.60
CA SER A 212 -4.41 4.94 -2.72
C SER A 212 -4.78 5.71 -3.99
N SER A 213 -6.08 5.90 -4.26
CA SER A 213 -6.55 6.71 -5.37
C SER A 213 -6.50 8.21 -5.08
N ALA A 214 -6.88 8.63 -3.86
CA ALA A 214 -6.99 10.04 -3.52
C ALA A 214 -5.64 10.76 -3.34
N TYR A 215 -4.60 10.00 -2.98
CA TYR A 215 -3.24 10.49 -2.69
C TYR A 215 -2.23 10.18 -3.79
N LEU A 216 -2.70 9.82 -4.99
CA LEU A 216 -1.82 9.62 -6.12
C LEU A 216 -0.93 10.86 -6.34
N ASP A 217 0.37 10.64 -6.51
CA ASP A 217 1.39 11.68 -6.68
C ASP A 217 1.50 12.72 -5.54
N MET A 218 0.97 12.42 -4.34
CA MET A 218 1.06 13.26 -3.14
C MET A 218 1.91 12.57 -2.06
N PRO A 219 3.24 12.77 -2.03
CA PRO A 219 4.15 11.96 -1.22
C PRO A 219 3.96 12.13 0.30
N GLU A 220 3.57 13.32 0.75
CA GLU A 220 3.21 13.59 2.15
C GLU A 220 1.97 12.81 2.59
N ASP A 221 0.93 12.81 1.76
CA ASP A 221 -0.30 12.09 2.07
C ASP A 221 -0.15 10.57 1.98
N ILE A 222 0.66 10.07 1.04
CA ILE A 222 1.08 8.66 0.99
C ILE A 222 1.83 8.28 2.27
N SER A 223 2.74 9.13 2.74
CA SER A 223 3.48 8.90 3.98
C SER A 223 2.55 8.82 5.18
N LEU A 224 1.56 9.71 5.26
CA LEU A 224 0.56 9.70 6.32
C LEU A 224 -0.43 8.52 6.20
N MET A 225 -0.72 8.07 4.99
CA MET A 225 -1.50 6.85 4.72
C MET A 225 -0.78 5.62 5.27
N ILE A 226 0.53 5.48 5.00
CA ILE A 226 1.35 4.39 5.54
C ILE A 226 1.35 4.45 7.06
N LEU A 227 1.63 5.61 7.66
CA LEU A 227 1.63 5.78 9.12
C LEU A 227 0.29 5.40 9.76
N THR A 228 -0.82 5.87 9.18
CA THR A 228 -2.18 5.58 9.69
C THR A 228 -2.54 4.12 9.54
N SER A 229 -2.15 3.47 8.44
CA SER A 229 -2.33 2.03 8.25
C SER A 229 -1.55 1.22 9.29
N MET A 230 -0.34 1.68 9.63
CA MET A 230 0.48 1.05 10.66
C MET A 230 -0.08 1.24 12.08
N ASP A 231 -0.63 2.42 12.41
CA ASP A 231 -1.30 2.64 13.70
C ASP A 231 -2.50 1.67 13.87
N LEU A 232 -3.33 1.55 12.84
CA LEU A 232 -4.45 0.60 12.82
C LEU A 232 -3.96 -0.85 12.90
N TRP A 233 -2.87 -1.19 12.21
CA TRP A 233 -2.27 -2.52 12.29
C TRP A 233 -1.72 -2.83 13.69
N VAL A 234 -1.11 -1.87 14.38
CA VAL A 234 -0.67 -2.07 15.78
C VAL A 234 -1.86 -2.39 16.68
N ALA A 235 -3.00 -1.73 16.49
CA ALA A 235 -4.22 -2.08 17.21
C ALA A 235 -4.71 -3.50 16.87
N LEU A 236 -4.69 -3.87 15.59
CA LEU A 236 -5.07 -5.20 15.12
C LEU A 236 -4.18 -6.31 15.69
N ASP A 237 -2.85 -6.11 15.68
CA ASP A 237 -1.87 -7.06 16.21
C ASP A 237 -2.04 -7.26 17.72
N LYS A 238 -2.29 -6.18 18.48
CA LYS A 238 -2.59 -6.27 19.92
C LYS A 238 -3.86 -7.07 20.21
N CYS A 239 -4.95 -6.82 19.49
CA CYS A 239 -6.18 -7.61 19.64
C CYS A 239 -5.96 -9.09 19.26
N ALA A 240 -5.28 -9.34 18.14
CA ALA A 240 -5.03 -10.70 17.67
C ALA A 240 -4.17 -11.50 18.66
N MET A 241 -3.13 -10.89 19.23
CA MET A 241 -2.30 -11.50 20.27
C MET A 241 -3.04 -11.76 21.57
N GLN A 242 -3.99 -10.89 21.95
CA GLN A 242 -4.81 -11.10 23.16
C GLN A 242 -5.65 -12.38 23.05
N HIS A 243 -6.18 -12.66 21.86
CA HIS A 243 -6.96 -13.88 21.60
C HIS A 243 -6.11 -15.10 21.29
N TYR A 244 -4.98 -14.92 20.59
CA TYR A 244 -4.08 -15.99 20.17
C TYR A 244 -2.62 -15.65 20.51
N PRO A 245 -2.16 -15.93 21.75
CA PRO A 245 -0.81 -15.61 22.19
C PRO A 245 0.31 -16.24 21.35
N LEU A 246 0.04 -17.36 20.68
CA LEU A 246 1.00 -18.01 19.75
C LEU A 246 1.52 -17.06 18.65
N LEU A 247 0.74 -16.04 18.26
CA LEU A 247 1.19 -15.03 17.28
C LEU A 247 2.38 -14.19 17.78
N GLN A 248 2.59 -14.11 19.09
CA GLN A 248 3.68 -13.34 19.68
C GLN A 248 5.05 -13.97 19.36
N ASP A 249 5.10 -15.30 19.23
CA ASP A 249 6.32 -16.06 18.99
C ASP A 249 6.92 -15.79 17.60
N TYR A 250 6.12 -15.32 16.64
CA TYR A 250 6.53 -15.12 15.25
C TYR A 250 6.76 -13.64 14.91
N ASP A 251 7.77 -13.36 14.09
CA ASP A 251 8.02 -12.01 13.53
C ASP A 251 6.98 -11.73 12.42
N PRO A 252 6.26 -10.59 12.44
CA PRO A 252 5.37 -10.18 11.36
C PRO A 252 6.08 -9.70 10.07
N ASP A 253 7.40 -9.89 9.96
CA ASP A 253 8.22 -9.67 8.74
C ASP A 253 8.33 -8.21 8.25
N PHE A 254 8.02 -7.21 9.08
CA PHE A 254 8.25 -5.82 8.70
C PHE A 254 9.75 -5.45 8.73
N PRO A 255 10.35 -4.88 7.66
CA PRO A 255 11.76 -4.50 7.64
C PRO A 255 12.12 -3.36 8.61
N PRO A 256 13.27 -3.40 9.31
CA PRO A 256 13.61 -2.44 10.36
C PRO A 256 13.78 -0.99 9.84
N SER A 257 14.24 -0.80 8.60
CA SER A 257 14.47 0.52 8.00
C SER A 257 13.29 1.06 7.19
N LEU A 258 12.12 0.42 7.28
CA LEU A 258 10.97 0.66 6.41
C LEU A 258 10.46 2.11 6.43
N PHE A 259 10.49 2.79 7.57
CA PHE A 259 9.81 4.08 7.72
C PHE A 259 10.72 5.31 7.58
N LYS A 260 12.01 5.10 7.33
CA LYS A 260 12.97 6.21 7.13
C LYS A 260 12.58 7.20 6.04
N PRO A 261 11.98 6.79 4.89
CA PRO A 261 11.64 7.72 3.81
C PRO A 261 10.31 8.48 3.99
N LEU A 262 9.59 8.29 5.10
CA LEU A 262 8.29 8.93 5.31
C LEU A 262 8.42 10.44 5.55
N LEU A 263 7.58 11.21 4.87
CA LEU A 263 7.46 12.66 5.04
C LEU A 263 6.50 13.01 6.18
N LEU A 264 7.03 13.30 7.37
CA LEU A 264 6.25 13.58 8.59
C LEU A 264 6.67 14.92 9.24
N PRO A 265 6.29 16.07 8.66
CA PRO A 265 6.78 17.38 9.10
C PRO A 265 6.28 17.82 10.49
N ARG A 266 5.22 17.19 11.02
CA ARG A 266 4.61 17.59 12.31
C ARG A 266 5.16 16.75 13.45
N LYS A 267 5.46 17.38 14.59
CA LYS A 267 5.85 16.70 15.85
C LYS A 267 4.91 15.55 16.21
N ALA A 268 3.60 15.77 16.15
CA ALA A 268 2.60 14.74 16.44
C ALA A 268 2.68 13.51 15.52
N GLN A 269 3.08 13.68 14.26
CA GLN A 269 3.27 12.56 13.32
C GLN A 269 4.54 11.78 13.65
N MET A 270 5.64 12.48 13.99
CA MET A 270 6.88 11.83 14.43
C MET A 270 6.70 11.06 15.74
N GLU A 271 5.93 11.58 16.69
CA GLU A 271 5.58 10.86 17.92
C GLU A 271 4.76 9.59 17.65
N ARG A 272 3.83 9.63 16.69
CA ARG A 272 3.09 8.43 16.25
C ARG A 272 4.04 7.40 15.64
N LEU A 273 4.92 7.82 14.73
CA LEU A 273 5.89 6.93 14.11
C LEU A 273 6.80 6.28 15.17
N PHE A 274 7.28 7.07 16.14
CA PHE A 274 8.10 6.56 17.24
C PHE A 274 7.40 5.44 18.02
N ARG A 275 6.10 5.59 18.32
CA ARG A 275 5.31 4.55 19.00
C ARG A 275 5.20 3.27 18.15
N VAL A 276 4.98 3.41 16.84
CA VAL A 276 4.93 2.28 15.91
C VAL A 276 6.28 1.54 15.86
N GLU A 277 7.39 2.28 15.75
CA GLU A 277 8.73 1.69 15.73
C GLU A 277 9.09 1.01 17.05
N GLN A 278 8.74 1.62 18.19
CA GLN A 278 8.92 1.03 19.51
C GLN A 278 8.11 -0.27 19.65
N TYR A 279 6.86 -0.28 19.21
CA TYR A 279 6.01 -1.47 19.23
C TYR A 279 6.61 -2.59 18.38
N ARG A 280 7.06 -2.29 17.17
CA ARG A 280 7.71 -3.27 16.28
C ARG A 280 9.00 -3.83 16.86
N ALA A 281 9.85 -2.98 17.45
CA ALA A 281 11.07 -3.41 18.12
C ALA A 281 10.77 -4.35 19.30
N MET A 282 9.75 -4.01 20.10
CA MET A 282 9.25 -4.87 21.17
C MET A 282 8.74 -6.21 20.64
N ARG A 283 7.95 -6.21 19.55
CA ARG A 283 7.40 -7.41 18.93
C ARG A 283 8.47 -8.34 18.38
N ARG A 284 9.46 -7.80 17.68
CA ARG A 284 10.62 -8.58 17.20
C ARG A 284 11.44 -9.16 18.35
N LYS A 285 11.64 -8.39 19.42
CA LYS A 285 12.37 -8.90 20.61
C LYS A 285 11.60 -10.02 21.33
N ALA A 286 10.28 -9.97 21.32
CA ALA A 286 9.43 -11.01 21.91
C ALA A 286 9.35 -12.28 21.04
N SER A 287 9.56 -12.17 19.72
CA SER A 287 9.55 -13.32 18.81
C SER A 287 10.74 -14.26 19.06
N ILE A 288 10.53 -15.55 18.78
CA ILE A 288 11.55 -16.58 18.94
C ILE A 288 12.49 -16.55 17.71
N PRO A 289 13.81 -16.35 17.91
CA PRO A 289 14.76 -16.32 16.81
C PRO A 289 14.81 -17.63 16.01
N GLY A 290 14.83 -17.52 14.69
CA GLY A 290 14.96 -18.66 13.78
C GLY A 290 13.66 -19.42 13.50
N LEU A 291 12.51 -18.93 13.97
CA LEU A 291 11.22 -19.40 13.47
C LEU A 291 11.01 -18.97 12.02
N PRO A 292 10.37 -19.81 11.20
CA PRO A 292 10.07 -19.46 9.83
C PRO A 292 8.94 -18.43 9.76
N SER A 293 8.92 -17.64 8.69
CA SER A 293 7.83 -16.71 8.38
C SER A 293 6.48 -17.43 8.29
N ILE A 294 5.45 -16.83 8.90
CA ILE A 294 4.03 -17.25 8.81
C ILE A 294 3.56 -17.23 7.34
N PHE A 295 4.18 -16.42 6.49
CA PHE A 295 3.73 -16.19 5.11
C PHE A 295 4.44 -17.07 4.06
N GLN A 296 5.41 -17.91 4.44
CA GLN A 296 6.25 -18.64 3.46
C GLN A 296 6.28 -20.15 3.62
N SER A 297 6.48 -20.65 4.85
CA SER A 297 6.74 -22.07 5.06
C SER A 297 5.44 -22.84 5.30
N VAL A 298 5.44 -24.14 4.98
CA VAL A 298 4.35 -25.08 5.32
C VAL A 298 4.86 -26.45 5.77
N ASN A 299 6.16 -26.73 5.65
CA ASN A 299 6.77 -28.05 5.79
C ASN A 299 7.84 -28.12 6.90
N THR A 300 7.79 -27.21 7.87
CA THR A 300 8.73 -27.16 9.01
C THR A 300 8.00 -27.45 10.31
N GLU A 301 8.65 -28.16 11.24
CA GLU A 301 8.01 -28.54 12.51
C GLU A 301 7.60 -27.32 13.34
N LYS A 302 8.39 -26.25 13.27
CA LYS A 302 8.16 -25.00 13.99
C LYS A 302 7.28 -24.00 13.22
N ASN A 303 6.62 -24.44 12.17
CA ASN A 303 5.66 -23.63 11.43
C ASN A 303 4.44 -23.27 12.30
N PHE A 304 3.90 -22.06 12.14
CA PHE A 304 2.72 -21.61 12.88
C PHE A 304 1.53 -22.58 12.79
N ALA A 305 1.17 -23.03 11.58
CA ALA A 305 0.06 -23.95 11.36
C ALA A 305 0.27 -25.30 12.06
N VAL A 306 1.51 -25.81 12.03
CA VAL A 306 1.89 -27.07 12.68
C VAL A 306 1.88 -26.94 14.20
N MET A 307 2.40 -25.82 14.74
CA MET A 307 2.39 -25.53 16.17
C MET A 307 0.96 -25.34 16.69
N TYR A 308 0.12 -24.63 15.93
CA TYR A 308 -1.28 -24.44 16.24
C TYR A 308 -2.02 -25.79 16.28
N PHE A 309 -1.87 -26.62 15.24
CA PHE A 309 -2.47 -27.95 15.19
C PHE A 309 -2.12 -28.81 16.42
N GLN A 310 -0.89 -28.70 16.92
CA GLN A 310 -0.44 -29.46 18.10
C GLN A 310 -1.05 -28.96 19.40
N GLN A 311 -1.30 -27.65 19.53
CA GLN A 311 -1.87 -27.05 20.73
C GLN A 311 -3.39 -27.26 20.85
N TRP A 312 -4.11 -27.34 19.72
CA TRP A 312 -5.58 -27.32 19.70
C TRP A 312 -6.20 -28.67 19.33
N PRO A 313 -6.93 -29.35 20.25
CA PRO A 313 -7.50 -30.68 20.01
C PRO A 313 -8.54 -30.75 18.88
N HIS A 314 -9.24 -29.65 18.63
CA HIS A 314 -10.26 -29.57 17.57
C HIS A 314 -9.69 -29.92 16.18
N HIS A 315 -8.50 -29.41 15.83
CA HIS A 315 -7.89 -29.70 14.53
C HIS A 315 -7.40 -31.14 14.43
N GLN A 316 -6.99 -31.75 15.55
CA GLN A 316 -6.62 -33.16 15.61
C GLN A 316 -7.84 -34.05 15.36
N LYS A 317 -8.99 -33.67 15.92
CA LYS A 317 -10.26 -34.34 15.63
C LYS A 317 -10.65 -34.17 14.16
N LEU A 318 -10.54 -32.97 13.59
CA LEU A 318 -10.83 -32.75 12.17
C LEU A 318 -9.96 -33.63 11.26
N ARG A 319 -8.67 -33.76 11.58
CA ARG A 319 -7.78 -34.68 10.85
C ARG A 319 -8.27 -36.12 10.97
N TRP A 320 -8.63 -36.56 12.17
CA TRP A 320 -9.11 -37.92 12.40
C TRP A 320 -10.41 -38.19 11.62
N ASP A 321 -11.36 -37.26 11.63
CA ASP A 321 -12.63 -37.37 10.91
C ASP A 321 -12.36 -37.54 9.39
N ILE A 322 -11.47 -36.71 8.81
CA ILE A 322 -11.07 -36.80 7.40
C ILE A 322 -10.41 -38.15 7.08
N GLU A 323 -9.46 -38.60 7.90
CA GLU A 323 -8.75 -39.87 7.68
C GLU A 323 -9.66 -41.10 7.87
N ALA A 324 -10.62 -41.03 8.80
CA ALA A 324 -11.61 -42.09 9.02
C ALA A 324 -12.57 -42.23 7.84
N GLU A 325 -13.08 -41.11 7.30
CA GLU A 325 -13.94 -41.10 6.12
C GLU A 325 -13.17 -41.59 4.89
N ALA A 326 -11.94 -41.12 4.67
CA ALA A 326 -11.07 -41.60 3.60
C ALA A 326 -10.77 -43.10 3.68
N THR A 327 -10.61 -43.66 4.89
CA THR A 327 -10.41 -45.10 5.09
C THR A 327 -11.66 -45.91 4.70
N ASN A 328 -12.85 -45.37 5.00
CA ASN A 328 -14.11 -45.99 4.61
C ASN A 328 -14.28 -45.95 3.07
N GLU A 329 -14.04 -44.79 2.44
CA GLU A 329 -14.08 -44.64 0.98
C GLU A 329 -13.07 -45.58 0.29
N GLN A 330 -11.85 -45.68 0.82
CA GLN A 330 -10.84 -46.61 0.31
C GLN A 330 -11.33 -48.07 0.40
N SER A 331 -11.97 -48.45 1.51
CA SER A 331 -12.52 -49.80 1.70
C SER A 331 -13.65 -50.09 0.72
N GLN A 332 -14.54 -49.12 0.48
CA GLN A 332 -15.59 -49.21 -0.53
C GLN A 332 -15.00 -49.36 -1.93
N LYS A 333 -13.94 -48.61 -2.25
CA LYS A 333 -13.28 -48.68 -3.56
C LYS A 333 -12.57 -50.01 -3.81
N VAL A 334 -12.00 -50.61 -2.76
CA VAL A 334 -11.43 -51.97 -2.83
C VAL A 334 -12.52 -53.01 -3.11
N SER A 335 -13.69 -52.90 -2.47
CA SER A 335 -14.83 -53.77 -2.76
C SER A 335 -15.36 -53.59 -4.18
N GLU A 336 -15.49 -52.34 -4.65
CA GLU A 336 -15.88 -52.03 -6.04
C GLU A 336 -14.88 -52.64 -7.04
N LEU A 337 -13.57 -52.56 -6.76
CA LEU A 337 -12.54 -53.19 -7.59
C LEU A 337 -12.68 -54.71 -7.63
N ALA A 338 -12.98 -55.35 -6.50
CA ALA A 338 -13.16 -56.79 -6.42
C ALA A 338 -14.38 -57.24 -7.24
N GLU A 339 -15.50 -56.53 -7.15
CA GLU A 339 -16.71 -56.80 -7.93
C GLU A 339 -16.48 -56.62 -9.44
N LYS A 340 -15.85 -55.51 -9.83
CA LYS A 340 -15.50 -55.24 -11.23
C LYS A 340 -14.52 -56.27 -11.77
N ARG A 341 -13.59 -56.75 -10.95
CA ARG A 341 -12.64 -57.80 -11.35
C ARG A 341 -13.30 -59.17 -11.53
N GLN A 342 -14.23 -59.52 -10.64
CA GLN A 342 -15.04 -60.73 -10.82
C GLN A 342 -15.84 -60.67 -12.12
N ARG A 343 -16.41 -59.50 -12.46
CA ARG A 343 -17.12 -59.29 -13.72
C ARG A 343 -16.20 -59.39 -14.93
N TYR A 344 -14.99 -58.82 -14.85
CA TYR A 344 -13.96 -58.95 -15.89
C TYR A 344 -13.61 -60.42 -16.13
N ASP A 345 -13.29 -61.17 -15.09
CA ASP A 345 -12.91 -62.59 -15.19
C ASP A 345 -14.05 -63.44 -15.77
N LYS A 346 -15.31 -63.13 -15.41
CA LYS A 346 -16.49 -63.80 -15.95
C LYS A 346 -16.64 -63.55 -17.46
N LEU A 347 -16.51 -62.31 -17.91
CA LEU A 347 -16.61 -61.95 -19.32
C LEU A 347 -15.45 -62.55 -20.13
N THR A 348 -14.23 -62.54 -19.59
CA THR A 348 -13.05 -63.14 -20.22
C THR A 348 -13.21 -64.65 -20.38
N LYS A 349 -13.64 -65.37 -19.34
CA LYS A 349 -13.91 -66.82 -19.42
C LYS A 349 -15.00 -67.17 -20.45
N GLN A 350 -16.07 -66.38 -20.51
CA GLN A 350 -17.14 -66.58 -21.50
C GLN A 350 -16.63 -66.36 -22.93
N SER A 351 -15.77 -65.35 -23.14
CA SER A 351 -15.13 -65.08 -24.44
C SER A 351 -14.16 -66.19 -24.86
N GLU A 352 -13.37 -66.74 -23.92
CA GLU A 352 -12.42 -67.83 -24.18
C GLU A 352 -13.11 -69.12 -24.66
N GLY A 353 -14.33 -69.39 -24.18
CA GLY A 353 -15.16 -70.51 -24.60
C GLY A 353 -15.82 -70.37 -25.98
N MET A 354 -15.66 -69.21 -26.65
CA MET A 354 -16.27 -68.93 -27.95
C MET A 354 -15.21 -68.81 -29.06
N SER A 355 -15.62 -68.99 -30.32
CA SER A 355 -14.77 -68.77 -31.50
C SER A 355 -15.34 -67.63 -32.36
N CYS A 356 -14.45 -66.85 -32.98
CA CYS A 356 -14.88 -65.85 -33.97
C CYS A 356 -15.00 -66.53 -35.34
N GLN A 357 -16.07 -66.22 -36.06
CA GLN A 357 -16.21 -66.66 -37.45
C GLN A 357 -15.54 -65.63 -38.37
N TYR A 358 -14.56 -66.10 -39.16
CA TYR A 358 -13.82 -65.27 -40.10
C TYR A 358 -14.37 -65.45 -41.51
N THR A 359 -14.69 -64.35 -42.17
CA THR A 359 -15.13 -64.36 -43.58
C THR A 359 -14.02 -63.80 -44.46
N SER A 360 -13.61 -64.56 -45.48
CA SER A 360 -12.59 -64.10 -46.42
C SER A 360 -13.21 -63.22 -47.51
N GLN A 361 -12.67 -62.02 -47.71
CA GLN A 361 -13.07 -61.09 -48.76
C GLN A 361 -11.86 -60.73 -49.64
N TRP A 362 -12.06 -60.59 -50.94
CA TRP A 362 -10.99 -60.17 -51.85
C TRP A 362 -10.92 -58.64 -51.92
N LYS A 363 -9.72 -58.08 -51.70
CA LYS A 363 -9.43 -56.65 -51.90
C LYS A 363 -8.12 -56.50 -52.69
N ARG A 364 -8.16 -55.76 -53.81
CA ARG A 364 -6.98 -55.41 -54.63
C ARG A 364 -6.03 -56.60 -54.88
N CYS A 365 -6.60 -57.71 -55.35
CA CYS A 365 -5.85 -58.94 -55.69
C CYS A 365 -5.18 -59.68 -54.51
N ARG A 366 -5.53 -59.38 -53.25
CA ARG A 366 -5.17 -60.21 -52.08
C ARG A 366 -6.42 -60.63 -51.33
N GLN A 367 -6.43 -61.88 -50.86
CA GLN A 367 -7.46 -62.39 -49.96
C GLN A 367 -7.20 -61.81 -48.57
N VAL A 368 -8.17 -61.07 -48.04
CA VAL A 368 -8.08 -60.46 -46.71
C VAL A 368 -9.15 -61.10 -45.82
N SER A 369 -8.73 -61.62 -44.67
CA SER A 369 -9.65 -62.14 -43.66
C SER A 369 -10.32 -60.95 -42.95
N ARG A 370 -11.65 -60.92 -42.95
CA ARG A 370 -12.45 -59.89 -42.27
C ARG A 370 -13.30 -60.55 -41.19
N HIS A 371 -13.17 -60.05 -39.97
CA HIS A 371 -14.05 -60.37 -38.84
C HIS A 371 -14.83 -59.13 -38.43
N SER A 372 -16.07 -59.30 -37.98
CA SER A 372 -16.89 -58.21 -37.45
C SER A 372 -16.61 -58.05 -35.96
N GLY A 373 -16.43 -56.80 -35.49
CA GLY A 373 -16.26 -56.51 -34.06
C GLY A 373 -17.52 -56.79 -33.23
N PHE A 374 -18.67 -57.00 -33.88
CA PHE A 374 -19.97 -57.25 -33.24
C PHE A 374 -20.26 -58.74 -32.99
N TYR A 375 -19.32 -59.64 -33.30
CA TYR A 375 -19.46 -61.03 -32.87
C TYR A 375 -19.43 -61.13 -31.35
N GLU A 376 -20.23 -62.03 -30.80
CA GLU A 376 -20.46 -62.18 -29.36
C GLU A 376 -19.14 -62.28 -28.56
N LYS A 377 -18.16 -63.02 -29.06
CA LYS A 377 -16.81 -63.07 -28.47
C LYS A 377 -16.10 -61.71 -28.44
N CYS A 378 -16.06 -61.01 -29.57
CA CYS A 378 -15.42 -59.69 -29.68
C CYS A 378 -16.15 -58.65 -28.81
N LEU A 379 -17.48 -58.75 -28.71
CA LEU A 379 -18.29 -57.89 -27.84
C LEU A 379 -18.02 -58.17 -26.36
N LEU A 380 -17.95 -59.43 -25.94
CA LEU A 380 -17.61 -59.80 -24.56
C LEU A 380 -16.20 -59.33 -24.18
N LYS A 381 -15.23 -59.49 -25.09
CA LYS A 381 -13.86 -58.98 -24.91
C LYS A 381 -13.83 -57.45 -24.83
N SER A 382 -14.53 -56.76 -25.72
CA SER A 382 -14.63 -55.29 -25.69
C SER A 382 -15.33 -54.78 -24.44
N ASN A 383 -16.36 -55.48 -23.95
CA ASN A 383 -17.04 -55.15 -22.70
C ASN A 383 -16.14 -55.38 -21.48
N ALA A 384 -15.31 -56.43 -21.50
CA ALA A 384 -14.31 -56.67 -20.45
C ALA A 384 -13.22 -55.58 -20.46
N GLU A 385 -12.67 -55.26 -21.63
CA GLU A 385 -11.66 -54.21 -21.82
C GLU A 385 -12.22 -52.80 -21.49
N GLY A 386 -13.52 -52.58 -21.69
CA GLY A 386 -14.21 -51.34 -21.34
C GLY A 386 -14.53 -51.17 -19.84
N LEU A 387 -14.26 -52.17 -19.00
CA LEU A 387 -14.43 -52.03 -17.55
C LEU A 387 -13.34 -51.13 -16.98
N ILE A 388 -13.76 -49.96 -16.50
CA ILE A 388 -12.90 -48.98 -15.82
C ILE A 388 -13.32 -48.78 -14.37
N ILE A 389 -12.35 -48.39 -13.55
CA ILE A 389 -12.55 -47.96 -12.17
C ILE A 389 -11.98 -46.55 -12.00
N GLU A 390 -12.70 -45.72 -11.25
CA GLU A 390 -12.21 -44.39 -10.88
C GLU A 390 -11.16 -44.52 -9.76
N VAL A 391 -10.10 -43.73 -9.85
CA VAL A 391 -9.04 -43.66 -8.86
C VAL A 391 -9.52 -42.85 -7.65
N HIS A 392 -9.40 -43.43 -6.46
CA HIS A 392 -9.55 -42.74 -5.20
C HIS A 392 -8.20 -42.17 -4.77
N GLU A 393 -8.12 -40.85 -4.60
CA GLU A 393 -6.94 -40.15 -4.10
C GLU A 393 -7.13 -39.78 -2.63
N TRP A 394 -6.14 -40.08 -1.79
CA TRP A 394 -6.18 -39.72 -0.38
C TRP A 394 -6.33 -38.19 -0.21
N PRO A 395 -7.17 -37.69 0.71
CA PRO A 395 -7.51 -36.27 0.76
C PRO A 395 -6.38 -35.37 1.29
N LEU A 396 -5.54 -35.88 2.21
CA LEU A 396 -4.47 -35.11 2.85
C LEU A 396 -3.08 -35.46 2.30
N PRO A 397 -2.11 -34.53 2.32
CA PRO A 397 -0.72 -34.83 1.96
C PRO A 397 -0.13 -36.03 2.71
N THR A 398 0.78 -36.75 2.05
CA THR A 398 1.45 -37.92 2.67
C THR A 398 2.38 -37.52 3.81
N GLY A 399 3.00 -36.34 3.73
CA GLY A 399 3.88 -35.83 4.76
C GLY A 399 3.11 -35.39 6.01
N ASN A 400 3.57 -35.81 7.19
CA ASN A 400 2.88 -35.54 8.45
C ASN A 400 2.79 -34.03 8.76
N LEU A 401 3.79 -33.24 8.38
CA LEU A 401 3.81 -31.79 8.64
C LEU A 401 2.88 -31.06 7.68
N GLU A 402 2.91 -31.43 6.40
CA GLU A 402 2.05 -30.88 5.35
C GLU A 402 0.58 -31.23 5.61
N ALA A 403 0.28 -32.44 6.12
CA ALA A 403 -1.06 -32.81 6.53
C ALA A 403 -1.57 -31.96 7.69
N LYS A 404 -0.75 -31.71 8.72
CA LYS A 404 -1.09 -30.81 9.84
C LYS A 404 -1.36 -29.38 9.35
N ALA A 405 -0.50 -28.86 8.47
CA ALA A 405 -0.67 -27.54 7.88
C ALA A 405 -1.93 -27.46 7.02
N ALA A 406 -2.21 -28.47 6.19
CA ALA A 406 -3.42 -28.52 5.37
C ALA A 406 -4.68 -28.52 6.24
N VAL A 407 -4.72 -29.31 7.32
CA VAL A 407 -5.88 -29.33 8.24
C VAL A 407 -6.08 -27.99 8.94
N PHE A 408 -5.00 -27.32 9.32
CA PHE A 408 -5.09 -25.94 9.84
C PHE A 408 -5.69 -24.99 8.80
N GLU A 409 -5.25 -25.05 7.54
CA GLU A 409 -5.77 -24.16 6.47
C GLU A 409 -7.23 -24.46 6.07
N LEU A 410 -7.77 -25.64 6.39
CA LEU A 410 -9.20 -25.93 6.21
C LEU A 410 -10.08 -25.19 7.23
N ASP A 411 -9.57 -24.94 8.43
CA ASP A 411 -10.29 -24.31 9.54
C ASP A 411 -9.42 -23.31 10.30
N VAL A 412 -8.97 -22.26 9.61
CA VAL A 412 -8.21 -21.15 10.17
C VAL A 412 -9.15 -20.29 11.01
N PRO A 413 -8.83 -20.02 12.29
CA PRO A 413 -9.63 -19.13 13.10
C PRO A 413 -9.76 -17.73 12.48
N LEU A 414 -10.98 -17.17 12.52
CA LEU A 414 -11.31 -15.91 11.86
C LEU A 414 -10.35 -14.77 12.20
N ILE A 415 -9.99 -14.59 13.47
CA ILE A 415 -9.06 -13.55 13.92
C ILE A 415 -7.66 -13.72 13.31
N ILE A 416 -7.16 -14.95 13.25
CA ILE A 416 -5.86 -15.25 12.64
C ILE A 416 -5.92 -15.00 11.13
N SER A 417 -7.00 -15.42 10.47
CA SER A 417 -7.20 -15.18 9.05
C SER A 417 -7.23 -13.68 8.73
N LYS A 418 -8.00 -12.87 9.49
CA LYS A 418 -8.08 -11.42 9.31
C LYS A 418 -6.73 -10.75 9.58
N TRP A 419 -6.07 -11.09 10.70
CA TRP A 419 -4.74 -10.57 10.99
C TRP A 419 -3.72 -10.91 9.90
N ARG A 420 -3.73 -12.17 9.42
CA ARG A 420 -2.79 -12.66 8.40
C ARG A 420 -2.99 -11.95 7.07
N ASP A 421 -4.23 -11.88 6.59
CA ASP A 421 -4.55 -11.24 5.31
C ASP A 421 -4.28 -9.74 5.35
N THR A 422 -4.65 -9.05 6.44
CA THR A 422 -4.37 -7.61 6.58
C THR A 422 -2.87 -7.33 6.69
N THR A 423 -2.13 -8.11 7.47
CA THR A 423 -0.66 -7.93 7.61
C THR A 423 0.04 -8.16 6.27
N TYR A 424 -0.33 -9.24 5.56
CA TYR A 424 0.19 -9.51 4.22
C TYR A 424 -0.20 -8.41 3.23
N GLY A 425 -1.45 -7.95 3.27
CA GLY A 425 -1.96 -6.86 2.45
C GLY A 425 -1.20 -5.55 2.68
N ILE A 426 -0.77 -5.24 3.92
CA ILE A 426 0.08 -4.08 4.18
C ILE A 426 1.49 -4.29 3.59
N LEU A 427 2.11 -5.44 3.84
CA LEU A 427 3.45 -5.77 3.32
C LEU A 427 3.52 -5.69 1.78
N VAL A 428 2.52 -6.25 1.10
CA VAL A 428 2.55 -6.45 -0.35
C VAL A 428 1.84 -5.35 -1.13
N ASP A 429 0.69 -4.84 -0.67
CA ASP A 429 -0.05 -3.82 -1.42
C ASP A 429 0.35 -2.39 -1.04
N ILE A 430 0.61 -2.11 0.24
CA ILE A 430 0.98 -0.75 0.67
C ILE A 430 2.49 -0.54 0.56
N LEU A 431 3.28 -1.43 1.15
CA LEU A 431 4.70 -1.22 1.40
C LEU A 431 5.63 -1.69 0.27
N SER A 432 5.14 -2.49 -0.67
CA SER A 432 5.97 -2.99 -1.79
C SER A 432 5.76 -2.20 -3.08
N VAL A 433 6.80 -2.13 -3.89
CA VAL A 433 6.75 -1.64 -5.28
C VAL A 433 6.35 -2.79 -6.20
N GLU A 434 5.36 -2.55 -7.06
CA GLU A 434 5.00 -3.52 -8.10
C GLU A 434 6.01 -3.45 -9.25
N ARG A 435 7.07 -4.27 -9.15
CA ARG A 435 8.20 -4.24 -10.11
C ARG A 435 7.91 -4.91 -11.46
N ASP A 436 6.76 -5.57 -11.64
CA ASP A 436 6.48 -6.45 -12.80
C ASP A 436 5.17 -6.14 -13.55
N ALA A 437 4.88 -4.87 -13.84
CA ALA A 437 3.90 -4.56 -14.89
C ALA A 437 4.50 -4.66 -16.31
N GLN A 438 5.83 -4.60 -16.45
CA GLN A 438 6.53 -4.47 -17.74
C GLN A 438 6.95 -5.80 -18.39
N THR A 439 6.86 -6.95 -17.70
CA THR A 439 7.05 -8.28 -18.31
C THR A 439 5.80 -8.81 -19.02
N ARG A 440 4.73 -8.00 -19.13
CA ARG A 440 3.46 -8.36 -19.81
C ARG A 440 3.44 -8.12 -21.32
N HIS A 441 4.58 -7.86 -21.95
CA HIS A 441 4.68 -7.79 -23.40
C HIS A 441 5.57 -8.93 -23.93
N GLY A 442 4.93 -9.96 -24.49
CA GLY A 442 5.59 -10.92 -25.37
C GLY A 442 5.69 -12.35 -24.83
N GLY A 443 4.58 -12.99 -24.51
CA GLY A 443 4.58 -14.44 -24.33
C GLY A 443 3.19 -15.01 -24.18
N SER A 444 2.72 -15.74 -25.20
CA SER A 444 1.59 -16.68 -25.12
C SER A 444 1.92 -17.90 -24.23
N GLY A 445 2.64 -17.68 -23.13
CA GLY A 445 2.93 -18.69 -22.13
C GLY A 445 1.63 -19.09 -21.45
N LYS A 446 1.20 -20.34 -21.63
CA LYS A 446 0.07 -20.91 -20.91
C LYS A 446 0.24 -20.64 -19.41
N ARG A 447 -0.70 -19.89 -18.81
CA ARG A 447 -0.76 -19.72 -17.35
C ARG A 447 -0.72 -21.10 -16.70
N GLN A 448 0.20 -21.29 -15.76
CA GLN A 448 0.30 -22.56 -15.04
C GLN A 448 -1.00 -22.81 -14.27
N ALA A 449 -1.61 -23.98 -14.49
CA ALA A 449 -2.80 -24.37 -13.74
C ALA A 449 -2.41 -24.57 -12.26
N VAL A 450 -3.23 -24.02 -11.37
CA VAL A 450 -3.05 -24.10 -9.92
C VAL A 450 -4.30 -24.71 -9.29
N TYR A 451 -4.11 -25.46 -8.20
CA TYR A 451 -5.17 -26.22 -7.53
C TYR A 451 -5.18 -25.87 -6.05
N SER A 452 -6.21 -25.16 -5.60
CA SER A 452 -6.33 -24.69 -4.22
C SER A 452 -6.97 -25.74 -3.33
N LEU A 453 -6.50 -25.84 -2.08
CA LEU A 453 -6.96 -26.82 -1.10
C LEU A 453 -8.48 -26.77 -0.87
N HIS A 454 -9.07 -25.58 -0.78
CA HIS A 454 -10.51 -25.41 -0.56
C HIS A 454 -11.37 -25.87 -1.76
N SER A 455 -10.80 -25.87 -2.97
CA SER A 455 -11.46 -26.28 -4.22
C SER A 455 -11.22 -27.75 -4.59
N TYR A 456 -10.34 -28.43 -3.85
CA TYR A 456 -10.01 -29.82 -4.12
C TYR A 456 -11.13 -30.73 -3.64
N ALA A 457 -11.64 -31.59 -4.53
CA ALA A 457 -12.81 -32.43 -4.28
C ALA A 457 -12.69 -33.29 -3.00
N GLY A 458 -11.47 -33.75 -2.67
CA GLY A 458 -11.24 -34.56 -1.46
C GLY A 458 -11.30 -33.77 -0.15
N THR A 459 -11.15 -32.44 -0.18
CA THR A 459 -11.09 -31.60 1.04
C THR A 459 -12.14 -30.50 1.11
N GLN A 460 -12.84 -30.20 0.01
CA GLN A 460 -13.80 -29.09 -0.09
C GLN A 460 -14.91 -29.17 0.96
N ASN A 461 -15.40 -30.38 1.28
CA ASN A 461 -16.49 -30.59 2.25
C ASN A 461 -16.09 -30.26 3.69
N TYR A 462 -14.78 -30.22 3.96
CA TYR A 462 -14.24 -29.94 5.29
C TYR A 462 -13.77 -28.49 5.44
N PHE A 463 -13.90 -27.68 4.38
CA PHE A 463 -13.52 -26.27 4.40
C PHE A 463 -14.54 -25.46 5.20
N LYS A 464 -14.11 -24.98 6.37
CA LYS A 464 -14.94 -24.18 7.30
C LYS A 464 -14.54 -22.70 7.32
N SER A 465 -13.34 -22.40 6.84
CA SER A 465 -12.80 -21.04 6.83
C SER A 465 -13.48 -20.17 5.76
N GLN A 466 -13.32 -18.85 5.87
CA GLN A 466 -13.56 -17.97 4.72
C GLN A 466 -12.34 -18.01 3.80
N ALA A 467 -12.56 -18.09 2.48
CA ALA A 467 -11.48 -18.05 1.51
C ALA A 467 -10.82 -16.66 1.52
N GLY A 468 -9.68 -16.55 2.20
CA GLY A 468 -8.89 -15.33 2.29
C GLY A 468 -8.00 -15.05 1.07
N GLN A 469 -7.23 -13.96 1.13
CA GLN A 469 -6.26 -13.62 0.08
C GLN A 469 -5.16 -14.67 0.00
N ILE A 470 -4.66 -15.13 1.15
CA ILE A 470 -3.61 -16.15 1.23
C ILE A 470 -4.25 -17.53 1.32
N GLN A 471 -3.89 -18.41 0.38
CA GLN A 471 -4.46 -19.75 0.28
C GLN A 471 -3.39 -20.80 0.05
N LEU A 472 -3.64 -22.01 0.55
CA LEU A 472 -2.80 -23.16 0.28
C LEU A 472 -3.11 -23.74 -1.10
N THR A 473 -2.12 -23.73 -2.00
CA THR A 473 -2.32 -24.06 -3.41
C THR A 473 -1.17 -24.93 -3.94
N SER A 474 -1.46 -25.82 -4.89
CA SER A 474 -0.48 -26.70 -5.56
C SER A 474 -0.40 -26.43 -7.05
N THR A 475 0.80 -26.60 -7.62
CA THR A 475 1.02 -26.70 -9.07
C THR A 475 0.84 -28.13 -9.59
N THR A 476 0.90 -29.11 -8.70
CA THR A 476 0.74 -30.52 -9.05
C THR A 476 -0.74 -30.80 -9.29
N LYS A 477 -1.03 -31.46 -10.39
CA LYS A 477 -2.40 -31.76 -10.79
C LYS A 477 -2.96 -32.92 -9.94
N PRO A 478 -4.15 -32.79 -9.34
CA PRO A 478 -4.77 -33.91 -8.63
C PRO A 478 -5.12 -35.05 -9.59
N PHE A 479 -5.10 -36.29 -9.10
CA PHE A 479 -5.40 -37.46 -9.91
C PHE A 479 -6.83 -37.41 -10.46
N VAL A 480 -7.77 -36.91 -9.64
CA VAL A 480 -9.21 -36.77 -9.97
C VAL A 480 -9.49 -35.85 -11.17
N VAL A 481 -8.55 -34.97 -11.56
CA VAL A 481 -8.71 -34.09 -12.74
C VAL A 481 -7.78 -34.50 -13.88
N SER A 482 -6.88 -35.45 -13.64
CA SER A 482 -5.85 -35.90 -14.57
C SER A 482 -6.37 -36.98 -15.52
N HIS A 483 -5.62 -37.28 -16.58
CA HIS A 483 -5.92 -38.43 -17.45
C HIS A 483 -5.74 -39.78 -16.73
N TYR A 484 -5.26 -39.78 -15.48
CA TYR A 484 -5.19 -40.95 -14.61
C TYR A 484 -6.41 -41.14 -13.72
N GLN A 485 -7.46 -40.30 -13.84
CA GLN A 485 -8.71 -40.43 -13.05
C GLN A 485 -9.36 -41.81 -13.20
N TYR A 486 -9.20 -42.47 -14.35
CA TYR A 486 -9.74 -43.80 -14.60
C TYR A 486 -8.62 -44.80 -14.89
N LYS A 487 -8.82 -46.04 -14.44
CA LYS A 487 -7.95 -47.17 -14.72
C LYS A 487 -8.75 -48.34 -15.27
N GLU A 488 -8.19 -49.02 -16.26
CA GLU A 488 -8.72 -50.29 -16.74
C GLU A 488 -8.63 -51.35 -15.65
N VAL A 489 -9.70 -52.12 -15.46
CA VAL A 489 -9.77 -53.16 -14.41
C VAL A 489 -8.72 -54.26 -14.63
N SER A 490 -8.32 -54.49 -15.88
CA SER A 490 -7.22 -55.40 -16.25
C SER A 490 -5.90 -55.03 -15.57
N GLN A 491 -5.60 -53.73 -15.47
CA GLN A 491 -4.36 -53.18 -14.93
C GLN A 491 -4.51 -52.67 -13.49
N ALA A 492 -5.75 -52.48 -13.02
CA ALA A 492 -6.04 -51.96 -11.69
C ALA A 492 -5.59 -52.93 -10.60
N ASN A 493 -5.03 -52.40 -9.52
CA ASN A 493 -4.69 -53.10 -8.28
C ASN A 493 -4.96 -52.14 -7.11
N LYS A 494 -4.85 -52.63 -5.88
CA LYS A 494 -5.14 -51.80 -4.70
C LYS A 494 -4.30 -50.51 -4.68
N THR A 495 -3.01 -50.59 -5.02
CA THR A 495 -2.08 -49.44 -4.90
C THR A 495 -2.24 -48.40 -6.00
N ASN A 496 -2.74 -48.76 -7.18
CA ASN A 496 -2.96 -47.82 -8.28
C ASN A 496 -4.40 -47.29 -8.36
N THR A 497 -5.34 -47.95 -7.67
CA THR A 497 -6.74 -47.51 -7.56
C THR A 497 -6.90 -46.60 -6.35
N CYS A 498 -6.20 -46.89 -5.25
CA CYS A 498 -6.16 -46.05 -4.06
C CYS A 498 -4.79 -45.40 -3.97
N VAL A 499 -4.66 -44.19 -4.50
CA VAL A 499 -3.39 -43.46 -4.57
C VAL A 499 -3.26 -42.47 -3.42
N ASN A 500 -2.02 -42.18 -3.03
CA ASN A 500 -1.74 -41.11 -2.07
C ASN A 500 -1.97 -39.75 -2.73
N ASN A 501 -2.22 -38.74 -1.89
CA ASN A 501 -2.32 -37.36 -2.33
C ASN A 501 -1.05 -36.91 -3.05
N GLY A 502 -1.19 -36.47 -4.30
CA GLY A 502 -0.08 -35.98 -5.11
C GLY A 502 0.21 -34.49 -4.94
N LEU A 503 -0.59 -33.76 -4.16
CA LEU A 503 -0.53 -32.30 -4.11
C LEU A 503 0.62 -31.82 -3.23
N THR A 504 1.44 -30.96 -3.81
CA THR A 504 2.53 -30.24 -3.13
C THR A 504 2.10 -28.81 -2.87
N TYR A 505 1.76 -28.54 -1.62
CA TYR A 505 1.16 -27.28 -1.23
C TYR A 505 2.20 -26.18 -0.95
N SER A 506 1.84 -24.94 -1.27
CA SER A 506 2.57 -23.73 -0.90
C SER A 506 1.59 -22.56 -0.79
N LEU A 507 1.97 -21.53 -0.04
CA LEU A 507 1.13 -20.34 0.14
C LEU A 507 1.10 -19.50 -1.15
N TYR A 508 -0.10 -19.12 -1.55
CA TYR A 508 -0.39 -18.44 -2.81
C TYR A 508 -1.31 -17.23 -2.55
N ASP A 509 -0.98 -16.10 -3.18
CA ASP A 509 -1.82 -14.92 -3.21
C ASP A 509 -2.82 -15.05 -4.37
N SER A 510 -4.08 -15.28 -4.03
CA SER A 510 -5.17 -15.45 -5.00
C SER A 510 -5.56 -14.14 -5.71
N LYS A 511 -5.32 -12.97 -5.08
CA LYS A 511 -5.62 -11.65 -5.64
C LYS A 511 -4.62 -11.29 -6.73
N ARG A 512 -3.33 -11.53 -6.48
CA ARG A 512 -2.23 -11.23 -7.43
C ARG A 512 -1.87 -12.40 -8.33
N MET A 513 -2.40 -13.58 -8.06
CA MET A 513 -2.10 -14.83 -8.77
C MET A 513 -0.60 -15.19 -8.75
N ARG A 514 0.06 -15.01 -7.61
CA ARG A 514 1.51 -15.24 -7.42
C ARG A 514 1.82 -15.96 -6.11
N TRP A 515 2.98 -16.61 -6.05
CA TRP A 515 3.45 -17.26 -4.82
C TRP A 515 3.90 -16.22 -3.79
N THR A 516 3.55 -16.42 -2.51
CA THR A 516 3.87 -15.43 -1.46
C THR A 516 5.37 -15.17 -1.34
N LYS A 517 6.20 -16.21 -1.48
CA LYS A 517 7.67 -16.13 -1.47
C LYS A 517 8.27 -15.17 -2.52
N GLU A 518 7.55 -14.89 -3.61
CA GLU A 518 8.01 -13.96 -4.65
C GLU A 518 7.70 -12.50 -4.32
N LEU A 519 6.66 -12.28 -3.50
CA LEU A 519 6.14 -10.96 -3.18
C LEU A 519 6.70 -10.42 -1.86
N LEU A 520 7.10 -11.30 -0.96
CA LEU A 520 7.74 -10.96 0.31
C LEU A 520 9.17 -10.48 0.08
N ASN A 521 9.71 -9.71 1.04
CA ASN A 521 11.02 -9.03 0.94
C ASN A 521 11.13 -7.99 -0.18
N CYS A 522 10.01 -7.57 -0.76
CA CYS A 522 9.94 -6.50 -1.76
C CYS A 522 9.51 -5.14 -1.18
N CYS A 523 9.41 -5.03 0.14
CA CYS A 523 8.98 -3.80 0.80
C CYS A 523 10.02 -2.69 0.56
N ASP A 524 9.61 -1.67 -0.17
CA ASP A 524 10.38 -0.47 -0.45
C ASP A 524 9.42 0.71 -0.60
N VAL A 525 9.50 1.64 0.34
CA VAL A 525 8.70 2.89 0.29
C VAL A 525 9.51 4.07 -0.25
N CYS A 526 10.80 3.86 -0.56
CA CYS A 526 11.70 4.89 -1.07
C CYS A 526 11.33 5.38 -2.48
N GLU A 527 10.52 4.61 -3.22
CA GLU A 527 10.01 5.06 -4.52
C GLU A 527 8.67 5.81 -4.43
N LYS A 528 7.90 5.59 -3.35
CA LYS A 528 6.53 6.14 -3.20
C LYS A 528 6.48 7.43 -2.38
N CYS A 529 7.37 7.57 -1.40
CA CYS A 529 7.30 8.65 -0.40
C CYS A 529 8.17 9.87 -0.71
N PRO A 530 9.27 9.77 -1.49
CA PRO A 530 9.99 10.95 -1.92
C PRO A 530 9.32 11.71 -3.08
N PRO A 531 9.38 13.06 -3.09
CA PRO A 531 8.96 13.85 -4.23
C PRO A 531 9.80 13.52 -5.47
N LYS A 532 9.15 13.44 -6.64
CA LYS A 532 9.80 13.15 -7.91
C LYS A 532 10.31 14.43 -8.54
N LEU A 533 11.58 14.44 -8.93
CA LEU A 533 12.21 15.51 -9.66
C LEU A 533 11.77 15.48 -11.14
N PRO A 534 11.72 16.65 -11.80
CA PRO A 534 11.48 16.72 -13.24
C PRO A 534 12.64 16.07 -14.02
N ALA A 535 12.33 15.54 -15.20
CA ALA A 535 13.28 14.77 -16.02
C ALA A 535 14.56 15.54 -16.37
N ALA A 536 14.45 16.87 -16.56
CA ALA A 536 15.58 17.76 -16.73
C ALA A 536 15.33 19.06 -15.95
N PRO A 537 16.37 19.69 -15.40
CA PRO A 537 17.77 19.27 -15.45
C PRO A 537 18.19 18.31 -14.31
N TYR A 538 17.34 18.16 -13.28
CA TYR A 538 17.66 17.43 -12.05
C TYR A 538 17.29 15.94 -12.04
N GLY A 539 16.74 15.38 -13.13
CA GLY A 539 16.22 14.00 -13.13
C GLY A 539 17.24 12.92 -12.74
N ARG A 540 18.53 13.13 -13.05
CA ARG A 540 19.63 12.22 -12.66
C ARG A 540 20.04 12.34 -11.18
N LEU A 541 19.59 13.38 -10.48
CA LEU A 541 19.86 13.65 -9.07
C LEU A 541 18.75 13.13 -8.14
N GLN A 542 17.79 12.33 -8.65
CA GLN A 542 16.71 11.76 -7.82
C GLN A 542 17.25 10.96 -6.63
N TYR A 543 18.43 10.33 -6.77
CA TYR A 543 19.06 9.61 -5.66
C TYR A 543 19.30 10.49 -4.42
N ALA A 544 19.59 11.78 -4.63
CA ALA A 544 19.83 12.75 -3.55
C ALA A 544 18.55 13.11 -2.77
N VAL A 545 17.38 12.94 -3.41
CA VAL A 545 16.08 13.07 -2.77
C VAL A 545 15.65 11.75 -2.11
N ASN A 546 16.02 10.61 -2.69
CA ASN A 546 15.58 9.31 -2.20
C ASN A 546 16.35 8.81 -0.97
N ASN A 547 17.62 9.17 -0.83
CA ASN A 547 18.47 8.65 0.24
C ASN A 547 19.54 9.67 0.70
N THR A 548 20.28 9.31 1.75
CA THR A 548 21.33 10.16 2.36
C THR A 548 22.65 9.41 2.55
N ILE A 549 22.78 8.24 1.92
CA ILE A 549 23.83 7.24 2.23
C ILE A 549 25.11 7.39 1.40
N TYR A 550 25.10 8.31 0.45
CA TYR A 550 26.25 8.63 -0.38
C TYR A 550 27.13 9.71 0.28
N THR A 551 28.33 9.89 -0.27
CA THR A 551 29.38 10.79 0.19
C THR A 551 29.58 11.95 -0.79
N SER A 552 30.15 13.05 -0.31
CA SER A 552 30.49 14.19 -1.18
C SER A 552 31.44 13.80 -2.33
N ASN A 553 32.38 12.87 -2.08
CA ASN A 553 33.30 12.37 -3.11
C ASN A 553 32.57 11.60 -4.22
N GLU A 554 31.54 10.81 -3.88
CA GLU A 554 30.72 10.13 -4.87
C GLU A 554 29.92 11.12 -5.72
N VAL A 555 29.40 12.21 -5.11
CA VAL A 555 28.74 13.28 -5.85
C VAL A 555 29.71 13.93 -6.84
N ILE A 556 30.94 14.25 -6.40
CA ILE A 556 31.99 14.81 -7.28
C ILE A 556 32.30 13.85 -8.43
N ALA A 557 32.47 12.55 -8.15
CA ALA A 557 32.76 11.56 -9.17
C ALA A 557 31.63 11.44 -10.22
N SER A 558 30.37 11.63 -9.80
CA SER A 558 29.20 11.59 -10.69
C SER A 558 28.93 12.88 -11.47
N GLN A 559 29.74 13.94 -11.32
CA GLN A 559 29.51 15.23 -12.01
C GLN A 559 29.46 15.11 -13.54
N ILE A 560 30.21 14.15 -14.11
CA ILE A 560 30.19 13.88 -15.56
C ILE A 560 28.82 13.37 -16.06
N GLU A 561 28.01 12.83 -15.15
CA GLU A 561 26.67 12.34 -15.44
C GLU A 561 25.62 13.46 -15.31
N GLY A 562 25.99 14.67 -14.91
CA GLY A 562 25.10 15.82 -14.80
C GLY A 562 24.55 16.33 -16.14
N SER A 563 23.43 17.06 -16.07
CA SER A 563 22.92 17.79 -17.24
C SER A 563 23.81 18.97 -17.56
N GLU A 564 24.06 19.24 -18.85
CA GLU A 564 24.77 20.45 -19.32
C GLU A 564 24.05 21.76 -18.90
N ALA A 565 22.78 21.67 -18.53
CA ALA A 565 22.00 22.81 -18.03
C ALA A 565 22.31 23.18 -16.56
N LEU A 566 23.00 22.31 -15.79
CA LEU A 566 23.43 22.59 -14.42
C LEU A 566 24.90 23.02 -14.40
N THR A 567 25.22 24.01 -13.58
CA THR A 567 26.62 24.30 -13.29
C THR A 567 27.24 23.20 -12.41
N LEU A 568 28.56 22.99 -12.49
CA LEU A 568 29.26 22.01 -11.64
C LEU A 568 29.05 22.29 -10.14
N TYR A 569 28.98 23.58 -9.77
CA TYR A 569 28.72 24.01 -8.40
C TYR A 569 27.29 23.70 -7.96
N GLU A 570 26.31 23.93 -8.83
CA GLU A 570 24.91 23.64 -8.57
C GLU A 570 24.66 22.13 -8.45
N PHE A 571 25.22 21.32 -9.35
CA PHE A 571 25.15 19.87 -9.27
C PHE A 571 25.73 19.37 -7.93
N TYR A 572 26.90 19.89 -7.54
CA TYR A 572 27.55 19.52 -6.29
C TYR A 572 26.73 19.97 -5.07
N ALA A 573 26.27 21.22 -5.04
CA ALA A 573 25.45 21.75 -3.95
C ALA A 573 24.15 20.96 -3.78
N PHE A 574 23.47 20.67 -4.89
CA PHE A 574 22.22 19.89 -4.89
C PHE A 574 22.46 18.47 -4.37
N GLY A 575 23.47 17.78 -4.93
CA GLY A 575 23.82 16.43 -4.51
C GLY A 575 24.22 16.40 -3.04
N THR A 576 25.04 17.34 -2.58
CA THR A 576 25.61 17.30 -1.22
C THR A 576 24.70 17.80 -0.10
N LEU A 577 23.60 18.50 -0.43
CA LEU A 577 22.72 19.09 0.58
C LEU A 577 22.21 18.07 1.61
N ARG A 578 21.90 16.85 1.17
CA ARG A 578 21.39 15.77 2.04
C ARG A 578 22.39 14.65 2.34
N THR A 579 23.64 14.81 1.93
CA THR A 579 24.71 13.84 2.20
C THR A 579 24.95 13.71 3.70
N GLY A 580 24.81 12.49 4.21
CA GLY A 580 25.00 12.18 5.63
C GLY A 580 23.76 12.54 6.47
N HIS A 581 23.14 11.52 7.08
CA HIS A 581 21.89 11.66 7.82
C HIS A 581 21.95 12.66 8.99
N ARG A 582 23.13 12.93 9.56
CA ARG A 582 23.34 13.88 10.67
C ARG A 582 23.84 15.27 10.25
N LEU A 583 24.16 15.45 8.96
CA LEU A 583 24.81 16.67 8.45
C LEU A 583 23.84 17.57 7.68
N GLN A 584 22.61 17.12 7.42
CA GLN A 584 21.63 17.80 6.57
C GLN A 584 21.39 19.26 7.02
N TRP A 585 21.15 19.51 8.30
CA TRP A 585 20.98 20.87 8.84
C TRP A 585 22.21 21.76 8.65
N TRP A 586 23.41 21.19 8.82
CA TRP A 586 24.66 21.92 8.58
C TRP A 586 24.84 22.25 7.11
N ASN A 587 24.57 21.29 6.22
CA ASN A 587 24.66 21.48 4.79
C ASN A 587 23.64 22.53 4.30
N ILE A 588 22.42 22.51 4.82
CA ILE A 588 21.40 23.54 4.54
C ILE A 588 21.88 24.92 5.02
N ALA A 589 22.46 25.01 6.23
CA ALA A 589 23.00 26.27 6.74
C ALA A 589 24.15 26.79 5.87
N CYS A 590 25.05 25.91 5.44
CA CYS A 590 26.11 26.25 4.48
C CYS A 590 25.52 26.75 3.17
N GLU A 591 24.52 26.07 2.62
CA GLU A 591 23.90 26.44 1.35
C GLU A 591 23.13 27.78 1.44
N LEU A 592 22.49 28.08 2.57
CA LEU A 592 21.87 29.39 2.83
C LEU A 592 22.88 30.54 2.79
N THR A 593 24.15 30.28 3.14
CA THR A 593 25.24 31.26 3.03
C THR A 593 25.86 31.30 1.64
N ALA A 594 26.02 30.14 1.00
CA ALA A 594 26.66 30.00 -0.31
C ALA A 594 25.77 30.52 -1.46
N ARG A 595 24.45 30.34 -1.34
CA ARG A 595 23.43 30.77 -2.33
C ARG A 595 23.68 30.23 -3.74
N VAL A 596 24.11 28.98 -3.82
CA VAL A 596 24.34 28.27 -5.08
C VAL A 596 23.02 27.72 -5.62
N LEU A 597 22.15 27.21 -4.75
CA LEU A 597 20.82 26.69 -5.09
C LEU A 597 19.74 27.78 -5.00
N ASP A 598 18.79 27.76 -5.93
CA ASP A 598 17.59 28.59 -5.85
C ASP A 598 16.53 27.90 -4.98
N PHE A 599 16.27 28.43 -3.79
CA PHE A 599 15.26 27.92 -2.86
C PHE A 599 13.82 28.16 -3.34
N ASN A 600 13.62 28.91 -4.42
CA ASN A 600 12.30 29.10 -5.03
C ASN A 600 11.97 28.04 -6.08
N CYS A 601 12.94 27.22 -6.50
CA CYS A 601 12.66 26.14 -7.44
C CYS A 601 12.08 24.91 -6.71
N HIS A 602 11.25 24.17 -7.43
CA HIS A 602 10.54 23.01 -6.88
C HIS A 602 11.52 21.89 -6.47
N GLU A 603 12.64 21.77 -7.18
CA GLU A 603 13.64 20.72 -7.00
C GLU A 603 14.43 20.92 -5.70
N THR A 604 14.83 22.15 -5.41
CA THR A 604 15.45 22.50 -4.12
C THR A 604 14.45 22.33 -2.98
N HIS A 605 13.18 22.69 -3.19
CA HIS A 605 12.11 22.44 -2.22
C HIS A 605 11.92 20.93 -1.95
N ALA A 606 11.95 20.10 -2.99
CA ALA A 606 11.86 18.64 -2.88
C ALA A 606 13.00 18.06 -2.02
N LEU A 607 14.22 18.58 -2.12
CA LEU A 607 15.30 18.22 -1.19
C LEU A 607 14.99 18.69 0.24
N LEU A 608 14.60 19.95 0.43
CA LEU A 608 14.41 20.52 1.78
C LEU A 608 13.28 19.84 2.55
N THR A 609 12.18 19.50 1.87
CA THR A 609 11.05 18.78 2.50
C THR A 609 11.44 17.38 2.98
N GLN A 610 12.45 16.78 2.36
CA GLN A 610 12.99 15.49 2.74
C GLN A 610 14.15 15.60 3.75
N ALA A 611 14.62 16.80 4.07
CA ALA A 611 15.63 17.00 5.09
C ALA A 611 14.98 16.95 6.49
N ALA A 612 15.54 16.13 7.37
CA ALA A 612 15.08 15.91 8.73
C ALA A 612 16.06 16.48 9.75
#